data_AF-A0A3M1I8K7-F1
#
_entry.id   AF-A0A3M1I8K7-F1
#
_cell.length_a   1.000
_cell.length_b   1.000
_cell.length_c   1.000
_cell.angle_alpha   90.00
_cell.angle_beta   90.00
_cell.angle_gamma   90.00
#
_symmetry.space_group_name_H-M   'P 1'
#
loop_
_entity.id
_entity.type
_entity.pdbx_description
1 polymer ?
#
loop_
_entity_poly.entity_id
_entity_poly.type
_entity_poly.pdbx_seq_one_letter_code
_entity_poly.pdbx_strand_id
1 'polypeptide(L)'
;PGQGAERPGAPPPEDPAGEPDAPRRLPVSFREIVADDVRFFADHVPAGSWEVRYVTRVRCGGRVVAPSARAEAMYDPERRGYTAARWFEVEGRP
;
A
#
# COMPACT_ATOMS: atom_id res chain seq x y z
N PRO A 1 -35.85 37.17 21.35
CA PRO A 1 -34.80 37.42 20.33
C PRO A 1 -33.43 36.92 20.81
N GLY A 2 -32.92 35.89 20.12
CA GLY A 2 -31.49 35.56 20.00
C GLY A 2 -30.77 35.01 21.23
N GLN A 3 -30.51 33.68 21.23
CA GLN A 3 -29.17 33.09 21.39
C GLN A 3 -29.27 31.56 21.44
N GLY A 4 -29.28 30.93 20.26
CA GLY A 4 -28.87 29.54 20.11
C GLY A 4 -27.41 29.56 19.68
N ALA A 5 -26.48 29.48 20.65
CA ALA A 5 -25.08 29.24 20.33
C ALA A 5 -24.92 27.75 20.01
N GLU A 6 -24.92 27.43 18.73
CA GLU A 6 -24.53 26.12 18.23
C GLU A 6 -23.10 25.87 18.70
N ARG A 7 -22.92 24.89 19.60
CA ARG A 7 -21.58 24.45 19.98
C ARG A 7 -20.96 23.84 18.73
N PRO A 8 -19.74 24.25 18.31
CA PRO A 8 -19.07 23.55 17.23
C PRO A 8 -18.96 22.09 17.65
N GLY A 9 -19.52 21.20 16.82
CA GLY A 9 -19.41 19.76 17.03
C GLY A 9 -17.95 19.42 17.25
N ALA A 10 -17.67 18.68 18.31
CA ALA A 10 -16.32 18.22 18.59
C ALA A 10 -15.74 17.63 17.29
N PRO A 11 -14.49 17.97 16.90
CA PRO A 11 -13.87 17.28 15.79
C PRO A 11 -13.97 15.78 16.04
N PRO A 12 -14.20 14.96 15.00
CA PRO A 12 -14.20 13.51 15.15
C PRO A 12 -12.94 13.11 15.92
N PRO A 13 -13.03 12.11 16.83
CA PRO A 13 -11.88 11.73 17.65
C PRO A 13 -10.70 11.49 16.73
N GLU A 14 -9.66 12.31 16.89
CA GLU A 14 -8.37 12.08 16.24
C GLU A 14 -7.95 10.67 16.66
N ASP A 15 -7.75 9.79 15.68
CA ASP A 15 -7.29 8.42 15.92
C ASP A 15 -6.13 8.47 16.92
N PRO A 16 -6.17 7.69 18.03
CA PRO A 16 -5.15 7.79 19.06
C PRO A 16 -3.80 7.52 18.41
N ALA A 17 -2.90 8.49 18.57
CA ALA A 17 -1.55 8.50 18.03
C ALA A 17 -0.76 7.26 18.51
N GLY A 18 -0.94 6.15 17.80
CA GLY A 18 0.06 5.09 17.74
C GLY A 18 1.33 5.68 17.13
N GLU A 19 2.48 5.16 17.57
CA GLU A 19 3.85 5.52 17.17
C GLU A 19 3.89 6.29 15.83
N PRO A 20 4.33 7.57 15.82
CA PRO A 20 4.35 8.35 14.60
C PRO A 20 5.19 7.61 13.56
N ASP A 21 4.53 7.22 12.47
CA ASP A 21 5.13 6.62 11.28
C ASP A 21 5.48 5.12 11.32
N ALA A 22 4.93 4.33 12.25
CA ALA A 22 4.93 2.88 12.05
C ALA A 22 4.06 2.54 10.82
N PRO A 23 4.60 1.84 9.80
CA PRO A 23 3.85 1.61 8.57
C PRO A 23 2.64 0.72 8.87
N ARG A 24 1.46 1.24 8.56
CA ARG A 24 0.20 0.52 8.78
C ARG A 24 -0.07 -0.41 7.61
N ARG A 25 -0.77 -1.51 7.85
CA ARG A 25 -1.17 -2.40 6.75
C ARG A 25 -2.15 -1.68 5.82
N LEU A 26 -1.89 -1.72 4.51
CA LEU A 26 -2.80 -1.10 3.54
C LEU A 26 -4.21 -1.71 3.63
N PRO A 27 -5.29 -0.90 3.66
CA PRO A 27 -6.68 -1.39 3.71
C PRO A 27 -7.12 -1.88 2.32
N VAL A 28 -6.65 -3.06 1.93
CA VAL A 28 -6.94 -3.66 0.62
C VAL A 28 -8.41 -4.09 0.53
N SER A 29 -9.14 -3.51 -0.42
CA SER A 29 -10.52 -3.89 -0.80
C SER A 29 -10.54 -5.09 -1.74
N PHE A 30 -9.60 -5.15 -2.68
CA PHE A 30 -9.53 -6.21 -3.69
C PHE A 30 -8.09 -6.57 -4.03
N ARG A 31 -7.84 -7.85 -4.32
CA ARG A 31 -6.51 -8.36 -4.71
C ARG A 31 -6.65 -9.28 -5.90
N GLU A 32 -5.75 -9.10 -6.86
CA GLU A 32 -5.65 -9.92 -8.05
C GLU A 32 -4.21 -10.47 -8.20
N ILE A 33 -4.09 -11.70 -8.72
CA ILE A 33 -2.81 -12.29 -9.12
C ILE A 33 -2.91 -12.57 -10.62
N VAL A 34 -2.08 -11.90 -11.41
CA VAL A 34 -2.11 -11.95 -12.88
C VAL A 34 -0.74 -12.37 -13.37
N ALA A 35 -0.58 -13.61 -13.82
CA ALA A 35 0.69 -14.15 -14.30
C ALA A 35 1.85 -13.85 -13.33
N ASP A 36 2.67 -12.84 -13.63
CA ASP A 36 3.86 -12.43 -12.89
C ASP A 36 3.63 -11.25 -11.92
N ASP A 37 2.41 -10.70 -11.87
CA ASP A 37 2.03 -9.54 -11.06
C ASP A 37 1.07 -9.90 -9.91
N VAL A 38 1.24 -9.22 -8.77
CA VAL A 38 0.24 -9.17 -7.69
C VAL A 38 -0.24 -7.73 -7.54
N ARG A 39 -1.54 -7.51 -7.71
CA ARG A 39 -2.16 -6.19 -7.66
C ARG A 39 -3.05 -6.07 -6.43
N PHE A 40 -2.92 -4.96 -5.74
CA PHE A 40 -3.71 -4.63 -4.55
C PHE A 40 -4.46 -3.33 -4.82
N PHE A 41 -5.77 -3.36 -4.59
CA PHE A 41 -6.67 -2.24 -4.80
C PHE A 41 -7.29 -1.87 -3.45
N ALA A 42 -7.36 -0.57 -3.17
CA ALA A 42 -7.99 -0.01 -1.98
C ALA A 42 -8.90 1.12 -2.45
N ASP A 43 -10.17 1.09 -2.02
CA ASP A 43 -11.15 2.11 -2.43
C ASP A 43 -10.82 3.48 -1.83
N HIS A 44 -10.21 3.49 -0.65
CA HIS A 44 -9.76 4.69 0.03
C HIS A 44 -8.45 4.42 0.80
N VAL A 45 -7.47 5.30 0.62
CA VAL A 45 -6.18 5.27 1.33
C VAL A 45 -5.96 6.63 1.97
N PRO A 46 -6.09 6.76 3.30
CA PRO A 46 -5.78 8.00 4.02
C PRO A 46 -4.30 8.40 3.89
N ALA A 47 -4.00 9.67 4.17
CA ALA A 47 -2.62 10.13 4.22
C ALA A 47 -1.83 9.38 5.31
N GLY A 48 -0.62 8.94 4.95
CA GLY A 48 0.26 8.22 5.86
C GLY A 48 1.12 7.18 5.15
N SER A 49 1.90 6.46 5.95
CA SER A 49 2.78 5.38 5.51
C SER A 49 2.07 4.04 5.60
N TRP A 50 2.05 3.30 4.49
CA TRP A 50 1.37 2.02 4.36
C TRP A 50 2.32 0.93 3.88
N GLU A 51 2.10 -0.30 4.36
CA GLU A 51 2.86 -1.48 3.98
C GLU A 51 1.96 -2.53 3.29
N VAL A 52 2.54 -3.10 2.23
CA VAL A 52 2.03 -4.28 1.54
C VAL A 52 3.14 -5.33 1.54
N ARG A 53 2.82 -6.54 2.02
CA ARG A 53 3.73 -7.70 1.96
C ARG A 53 3.13 -8.78 1.07
N TYR A 54 3.96 -9.33 0.21
CA TYR A 54 3.63 -10.49 -0.61
C TYR A 54 4.79 -11.50 -0.55
N VAL A 55 4.47 -12.78 -0.73
CA VAL A 55 5.45 -13.85 -0.81
C VAL A 55 5.32 -14.46 -2.19
N THR A 56 6.45 -14.58 -2.88
CA THR A 56 6.55 -15.32 -4.13
C THR A 56 7.56 -16.45 -3.98
N ARG A 57 7.44 -17.48 -4.82
CA ARG A 57 8.34 -18.63 -4.82
C ARG A 57 9.05 -18.71 -6.16
N VAL A 58 10.38 -18.60 -6.10
CA VAL A 58 11.23 -18.93 -7.24
C VAL A 58 11.29 -20.46 -7.41
N ARG A 59 11.05 -20.93 -8.63
CA ARG A 59 10.96 -22.38 -8.95
C ARG A 59 12.22 -22.92 -9.61
N CYS A 60 12.93 -22.09 -10.37
CA CYS A 60 14.15 -22.47 -11.09
C CYS A 60 15.34 -21.68 -10.57
N GLY A 61 16.50 -22.33 -10.49
CA GLY A 61 17.76 -21.66 -10.19
C GLY A 61 18.18 -20.72 -11.32
N GLY A 62 18.90 -19.66 -10.96
CA GLY A 62 19.43 -18.66 -11.87
C GLY A 62 19.18 -17.23 -11.38
N ARG A 63 19.41 -16.28 -12.29
CA ARG A 63 19.21 -14.86 -12.04
C ARG A 63 17.74 -14.49 -12.21
N VAL A 64 17.14 -13.96 -11.14
CA VAL A 64 15.71 -13.60 -11.09
C VAL A 64 15.54 -12.12 -10.74
N VAL A 65 14.49 -11.50 -11.29
CA VAL A 65 14.10 -10.12 -10.98
C VAL A 65 12.91 -10.12 -10.02
N ALA A 66 12.98 -9.33 -8.95
CA ALA A 66 11.77 -8.83 -8.31
C ALA A 66 11.35 -7.55 -9.04
N PRO A 67 10.13 -7.54 -9.61
CA PRO A 67 9.64 -6.39 -10.31
C PRO A 67 9.56 -5.17 -9.38
N SER A 68 9.68 -3.99 -9.98
CA SER A 68 9.42 -2.73 -9.28
C SER A 68 8.01 -2.72 -8.71
N ALA A 69 7.84 -2.37 -7.45
CA ALA A 69 6.52 -2.04 -6.93
C ALA A 69 6.03 -0.75 -7.60
N ARG A 70 4.76 -0.74 -8.01
CA ARG A 70 4.08 0.38 -8.66
C ARG A 70 2.86 0.75 -7.83
N ALA A 71 2.74 2.01 -7.45
CA ALA A 71 1.58 2.55 -6.74
C ALA A 71 1.02 3.74 -7.52
N GLU A 72 -0.27 3.71 -7.84
CA GLU A 72 -0.94 4.75 -8.63
C GLU A 72 -2.34 5.02 -8.09
N ALA A 73 -2.78 6.27 -8.18
CA ALA A 73 -4.19 6.60 -7.97
C ALA A 73 -5.00 6.22 -9.22
N MET A 74 -6.05 5.41 -9.04
CA MET A 74 -6.85 4.89 -10.16
C MET A 74 -7.51 5.99 -11.01
N TYR A 75 -7.87 7.12 -10.40
CA TYR A 75 -8.56 8.23 -11.08
C TYR A 75 -7.68 9.47 -11.26
N ASP A 76 -6.41 9.40 -10.86
CA ASP A 76 -5.42 10.45 -11.06
C ASP A 76 -4.08 9.79 -11.43
N PRO A 77 -3.94 9.33 -12.69
CA PRO A 77 -2.79 8.52 -13.11
C PRO A 77 -1.45 9.27 -13.07
N GLU A 78 -1.47 10.61 -12.99
CA GLU A 78 -0.27 11.41 -12.79
C GLU A 78 0.31 11.22 -11.38
N ARG A 79 -0.54 10.88 -10.40
CA ARG A 79 -0.13 10.53 -9.03
C ARG A 79 0.32 9.07 -8.97
N ARG A 80 1.62 8.88 -9.23
CA ARG A 80 2.26 7.56 -9.28
C ARG A 80 3.63 7.54 -8.62
N GLY A 81 4.02 6.37 -8.14
CA GLY A 81 5.34 6.10 -7.57
C GLY A 81 5.82 4.69 -7.92
N TYR A 82 7.14 4.54 -8.01
CA TYR A 82 7.79 3.28 -8.36
C TYR A 82 8.98 3.04 -7.45
N THR A 83 9.22 1.78 -7.08
CA THR A 83 10.50 1.37 -6.50
C THR A 83 11.46 0.92 -7.60
N ALA A 84 12.75 0.86 -7.31
CA ALA A 84 13.68 0.17 -8.18
C ALA A 84 13.35 -1.33 -8.25
N ALA A 85 13.51 -1.94 -9.43
CA ALA A 85 13.55 -3.39 -9.56
C ALA A 85 14.80 -3.92 -8.85
N ARG A 86 14.70 -5.14 -8.30
CA ARG A 86 15.82 -5.79 -7.61
C ARG A 86 16.16 -7.10 -8.28
N TRP A 87 17.45 -7.43 -8.33
CA TRP A 87 17.94 -8.68 -8.88
C TRP A 87 18.42 -9.58 -7.76
N PHE A 88 18.14 -10.88 -7.90
CA PHE A 88 18.57 -11.91 -6.98
C PHE A 88 19.19 -13.06 -7.76
N GLU A 89 20.31 -13.57 -7.26
CA GLU A 89 20.83 -14.86 -7.68
C GLU A 89 20.19 -15.92 -6.78
N VAL A 90 19.57 -16.93 -7.39
CA VAL A 90 18.90 -18.01 -6.67
C VAL A 90 19.54 -19.33 -7.05
N GLU A 91 20.10 -20.03 -6.07
CA GLU A 91 20.60 -21.37 -6.28
C GLU A 91 19.42 -22.34 -6.46
N GLY A 92 19.44 -23.10 -7.54
CA GLY A 92 18.48 -24.17 -7.75
C GLY A 92 18.81 -25.33 -6.81
N ARG A 93 17.83 -25.79 -6.03
CA ARG A 93 17.96 -27.09 -5.40
C ARG A 93 17.78 -28.16 -6.49
N PRO A 94 18.70 -29.14 -6.61
CA PRO A 94 18.54 -30.25 -7.55
C PRO A 94 17.28 -31.07 -7.26
#